data_AF-F0P2C5-F1
#
_entry.id   AF-F0P2C5-F1
#
_cell.length_a   1.000
_cell.length_b   1.000
_cell.length_c   1.000
_cell.angle_alpha   90.00
_cell.angle_beta   90.00
_cell.angle_gamma   90.00
#
_symmetry.space_group_name_H-M   'P 1'
#
loop_
_entity.id
_entity.type
_entity.pdbx_description
1 polymer ?
#
loop_
_entity_poly.entity_id
_entity_poly.type
_entity_poly.pdbx_seq_one_letter_code
_entity_poly.pdbx_strand_id
1 'polypeptide(L)'
;MKKLLIFLLFSYCLLACSTNNYLTENNTKNNRLALEPNDDGEYDIIVFDPEYETYLRSIAMPKNYYSITFYKNKNTYYVDSWNHRHAQPHAYNPNLYAVHIDYDSNVDYGLLLEYKLYNFFRFIEWKYKVHL
;
A
#
# COMPACT_ATOMS: atom_id res chain seq x y z
N MET A 1 -35.42 37.39 -9.35
CA MET A 1 -33.94 37.25 -9.46
C MET A 1 -33.27 36.96 -8.10
N LYS A 2 -33.83 36.03 -7.29
CA LYS A 2 -33.22 35.54 -6.04
C LYS A 2 -32.79 34.07 -6.13
N LYS A 3 -33.45 33.30 -7.00
CA LYS A 3 -33.15 31.87 -7.26
C LYS A 3 -31.85 31.64 -8.05
N LEU A 4 -31.34 32.67 -8.74
CA LEU A 4 -30.06 32.60 -9.46
C LEU A 4 -28.85 32.72 -8.51
N LEU A 5 -29.02 33.41 -7.38
CA LEU A 5 -27.95 33.66 -6.40
C LEU A 5 -27.68 32.41 -5.52
N ILE A 6 -28.67 31.53 -5.39
CA ILE A 6 -28.57 30.27 -4.63
C ILE A 6 -27.77 29.21 -5.42
N PHE A 7 -27.84 29.22 -6.76
CA PHE A 7 -27.08 28.30 -7.60
C PHE A 7 -25.57 28.63 -7.61
N LEU A 8 -25.20 29.89 -7.38
CA LEU A 8 -23.82 30.35 -7.33
C LEU A 8 -23.11 29.98 -6.01
N LEU A 9 -23.88 29.78 -4.93
CA LEU A 9 -23.34 29.41 -3.60
C LEU A 9 -22.99 27.90 -3.51
N PHE A 10 -23.67 27.05 -4.28
CA PHE A 10 -23.45 25.59 -4.23
C PHE A 10 -22.24 25.12 -5.07
N SER A 11 -21.77 25.97 -5.99
CA SER A 11 -20.65 25.66 -6.89
C SER A 11 -19.26 25.79 -6.22
N TYR A 12 -19.17 26.40 -5.04
CA TYR A 12 -17.89 26.68 -4.39
C TYR A 12 -17.31 25.53 -3.55
N CYS A 13 -17.99 24.38 -3.46
CA CYS A 13 -17.53 23.23 -2.68
C CYS A 13 -16.58 22.27 -3.40
N LEU A 14 -16.15 22.55 -4.64
CA LEU A 14 -15.35 21.58 -5.44
C LEU A 14 -13.86 21.91 -5.57
N LEU A 15 -13.30 22.84 -4.78
CA LEU A 15 -11.88 23.24 -4.88
C LEU A 15 -11.09 23.04 -3.58
N ALA A 16 -11.27 21.91 -2.92
CA ALA A 16 -10.36 21.48 -1.84
C ALA A 16 -9.93 20.02 -2.03
N CYS A 17 -9.28 19.74 -3.17
CA CYS A 17 -8.46 18.54 -3.32
C CYS A 17 -7.01 19.01 -3.44
N SER A 18 -6.31 19.12 -2.30
CA SER A 18 -4.86 19.34 -2.28
C SER A 18 -4.18 18.01 -2.57
N THR A 19 -3.57 17.87 -3.76
CA THR A 19 -2.63 16.79 -4.03
C THR A 19 -1.30 17.12 -3.38
N ASN A 20 -0.90 16.32 -2.40
CA ASN A 20 0.47 16.36 -1.87
C ASN A 20 1.40 15.75 -2.93
N ASN A 21 2.15 16.60 -3.64
CA ASN A 21 3.22 16.14 -4.51
C ASN A 21 4.46 15.89 -3.64
N TYR A 22 4.61 14.67 -3.13
CA TYR A 22 5.91 14.22 -2.62
C TYR A 22 6.83 13.97 -3.81
N LEU A 23 7.99 14.61 -3.79
CA LEU A 23 9.02 14.43 -4.80
C LEU A 23 9.53 12.97 -4.72
N THR A 24 9.24 12.17 -5.74
CA THR A 24 9.90 10.88 -5.94
C THR A 24 11.35 11.16 -6.36
N GLU A 25 12.27 11.02 -5.41
CA GLU A 25 13.69 10.95 -5.73
C GLU A 25 13.94 9.65 -6.49
N ASN A 26 14.06 9.74 -7.82
CA ASN A 26 14.41 8.62 -8.69
C ASN A 26 15.88 8.24 -8.47
N ASN A 27 16.17 7.51 -7.39
CA ASN A 27 17.44 6.82 -7.24
C ASN A 27 17.36 5.48 -7.97
N THR A 28 17.83 5.50 -9.21
CA THR A 28 18.06 4.34 -10.09
C THR A 28 19.19 3.45 -9.54
N LYS A 29 19.00 2.88 -8.35
CA LYS A 29 19.85 1.84 -7.73
C LYS A 29 18.93 0.88 -6.98
N ASN A 30 18.55 -0.20 -7.67
CA ASN A 30 17.82 -1.36 -7.15
C ASN A 30 16.57 -0.98 -6.35
N ASN A 31 15.41 -0.89 -7.01
CA ASN A 31 14.11 -0.68 -6.38
C ASN A 31 13.81 -1.79 -5.35
N ARG A 32 14.33 -1.63 -4.13
CA ARG A 32 14.13 -2.53 -2.99
C ARG A 32 13.37 -1.76 -1.94
N LEU A 33 12.31 -2.35 -1.42
CA LEU A 33 11.63 -1.92 -0.21
C LEU A 33 12.27 -2.67 0.95
N ALA A 34 13.25 -2.03 1.59
CA ALA A 34 13.77 -2.47 2.87
C ALA A 34 12.77 -2.08 3.97
N LEU A 35 12.56 -2.98 4.93
CA LEU A 35 11.69 -2.74 6.08
C LEU A 35 12.58 -2.29 7.23
N GLU A 36 12.54 -0.99 7.53
CA GLU A 36 13.33 -0.38 8.61
C GLU A 36 12.39 0.14 9.71
N PRO A 37 12.78 0.02 10.99
CA PRO A 37 11.99 0.57 12.09
C PRO A 37 12.11 2.10 12.11
N ASN A 38 11.08 2.76 12.64
CA ASN A 38 11.11 4.19 12.93
C ASN A 38 11.99 4.49 14.17
N ASP A 39 12.09 5.78 14.53
CA ASP A 39 12.87 6.25 15.69
C ASP A 39 12.42 5.61 17.03
N ASP A 40 11.17 5.15 17.10
CA ASP A 40 10.58 4.48 18.26
C ASP A 40 10.74 2.95 18.24
N GLY A 41 11.40 2.40 17.20
CA GLY A 41 11.60 0.96 17.03
C GLY A 41 10.41 0.20 16.42
N GLU A 42 9.35 0.89 16.00
CA GLU A 42 8.21 0.29 15.34
C GLU A 42 8.41 0.23 13.82
N TYR A 43 8.15 -0.93 13.23
CA TYR A 43 8.17 -1.06 11.78
C TYR A 43 6.83 -0.62 11.17
N ASP A 44 6.91 0.10 10.06
CA ASP A 44 5.74 0.49 9.27
C ASP A 44 6.02 0.39 7.76
N ILE A 45 4.96 0.29 6.97
CA ILE A 45 5.01 0.33 5.51
C ILE A 45 4.11 1.46 5.03
N ILE A 46 4.68 2.29 4.16
CA ILE A 46 3.95 3.36 3.45
C ILE A 46 3.74 2.90 2.01
N VAL A 47 2.48 2.75 1.63
CA VAL A 47 2.09 2.42 0.25
C VAL A 47 1.69 3.72 -0.45
N PHE A 48 2.41 4.08 -1.50
CA PHE A 48 2.16 5.29 -2.29
C PHE A 48 1.00 5.11 -3.30
N ASP A 49 -0.15 4.66 -2.81
CA ASP A 49 -1.39 4.60 -3.58
C ASP A 49 -2.52 5.28 -2.76
N PRO A 50 -3.19 6.31 -3.31
CA PRO A 50 -4.20 7.08 -2.56
C PRO A 50 -5.42 6.25 -2.16
N GLU A 51 -5.68 5.13 -2.83
CA GLU A 51 -6.80 4.25 -2.52
C GLU A 51 -6.46 3.25 -1.41
N TYR A 52 -5.18 3.04 -1.08
CA TYR A 52 -4.77 2.03 -0.11
C TYR A 52 -5.30 2.32 1.30
N GLU A 53 -5.14 3.55 1.79
CA GLU A 53 -5.65 3.96 3.11
C GLU A 53 -7.20 3.97 3.16
N THR A 54 -7.83 4.16 2.00
CA THR A 54 -9.30 4.03 1.90
C THR A 54 -9.70 2.56 1.96
N TYR A 55 -8.97 1.68 1.26
CA TYR A 55 -9.16 0.23 1.31
C TYR A 55 -9.02 -0.31 2.73
N LEU A 56 -7.96 0.08 3.46
CA LEU A 56 -7.74 -0.33 4.84
C LEU A 56 -8.90 0.03 5.76
N ARG A 57 -9.50 1.20 5.57
CA ARG A 57 -10.60 1.68 6.44
C ARG A 57 -11.97 1.14 6.05
N SER A 58 -12.18 0.75 4.80
CA SER A 58 -13.52 0.45 4.27
C SER A 58 -13.73 -1.00 3.82
N ILE A 59 -12.67 -1.73 3.47
CA ILE A 59 -12.75 -3.07 2.88
C ILE A 59 -11.94 -4.07 3.70
N ALA A 60 -10.74 -3.69 4.15
CA ALA A 60 -9.90 -4.58 4.94
C ALA A 60 -10.58 -4.95 6.26
N MET A 61 -10.32 -6.17 6.70
CA MET A 61 -10.70 -6.57 8.04
C MET A 61 -9.91 -5.75 9.08
N PRO A 62 -10.47 -5.54 10.29
CA PRO A 62 -9.76 -4.87 11.37
C PRO A 62 -8.43 -5.56 11.69
N LYS A 63 -7.45 -4.78 12.17
CA LYS A 63 -6.08 -5.25 12.47
C LYS A 63 -6.03 -6.58 13.25
N ASN A 64 -6.86 -6.71 14.27
CA ASN A 64 -6.87 -7.87 15.18
C ASN A 64 -7.78 -9.03 14.72
N TYR A 65 -8.27 -9.01 13.47
CA TYR A 65 -9.16 -10.06 12.97
C TYR A 65 -8.44 -11.40 12.80
N TYR A 66 -7.22 -11.39 12.25
CA TYR A 66 -6.35 -12.56 12.19
C TYR A 66 -5.22 -12.47 13.22
N SER A 67 -4.66 -13.63 13.56
CA SER A 67 -3.48 -13.69 14.43
C SER A 67 -2.23 -13.18 13.72
N ILE A 68 -1.25 -12.72 14.49
CA ILE A 68 0.05 -12.31 13.95
C ILE A 68 0.70 -13.45 13.15
N THR A 69 0.63 -14.69 13.64
CA THR A 69 1.14 -15.88 12.95
C THR A 69 0.48 -16.09 11.60
N PHE A 70 -0.84 -15.83 11.49
CA PHE A 70 -1.52 -15.90 10.20
C PHE A 70 -0.96 -14.88 9.22
N TYR A 71 -0.80 -13.63 9.65
CA TYR A 71 -0.24 -12.58 8.79
C TYR A 71 1.19 -12.94 8.35
N LYS A 72 2.08 -13.33 9.28
CA LYS A 72 3.46 -13.75 8.97
C LYS A 72 3.52 -14.86 7.93
N ASN A 73 2.70 -15.90 8.12
CA ASN A 73 2.62 -17.02 7.18
C ASN A 73 2.17 -16.55 5.80
N LYS A 74 1.12 -15.74 5.71
CA LYS A 74 0.61 -15.23 4.43
C LYS A 74 1.58 -14.27 3.75
N ASN A 75 2.22 -13.40 4.52
CA ASN A 75 3.18 -12.43 4.01
C ASN A 75 4.40 -13.12 3.40
N THR A 76 4.90 -14.18 4.03
CA THR A 76 5.99 -14.99 3.45
C THR A 76 5.63 -15.45 2.03
N TYR A 77 4.48 -16.11 1.85
CA TYR A 77 4.06 -16.58 0.52
C TYR A 77 3.81 -15.44 -0.48
N TYR A 78 3.20 -14.35 -0.03
CA TYR A 78 2.89 -13.23 -0.92
C TYR A 78 4.15 -12.46 -1.34
N VAL A 79 5.11 -12.27 -0.45
CA VAL A 79 6.40 -11.65 -0.76
C VAL A 79 7.14 -12.50 -1.79
N ASP A 80 7.17 -13.83 -1.61
CA ASP A 80 7.82 -14.73 -2.58
C ASP A 80 7.20 -14.60 -3.97
N SER A 81 5.87 -14.64 -4.08
CA SER A 81 5.16 -14.47 -5.37
C SER A 81 5.40 -13.09 -5.97
N TRP A 82 5.34 -12.04 -5.16
CA TRP A 82 5.59 -10.66 -5.58
C TRP A 82 7.02 -10.49 -6.13
N ASN A 83 8.01 -10.95 -5.37
CA ASN A 83 9.42 -10.84 -5.72
C ASN A 83 9.77 -11.67 -6.95
N HIS A 84 9.14 -12.84 -7.12
CA HIS A 84 9.27 -13.63 -8.33
C HIS A 84 8.79 -12.85 -9.57
N ARG A 85 7.66 -12.17 -9.48
CA ARG A 85 7.11 -11.36 -10.58
C ARG A 85 7.95 -10.12 -10.86
N HIS A 86 8.43 -9.45 -9.81
CA HIS A 86 9.36 -8.31 -9.93
C HIS A 86 10.62 -8.70 -10.73
N ALA A 87 11.17 -9.88 -10.49
CA ALA A 87 12.37 -10.38 -11.18
C ALA A 87 12.15 -10.73 -12.67
N GLN A 88 10.90 -10.71 -13.16
CA GLN A 88 10.54 -11.10 -14.52
C GLN A 88 9.81 -9.96 -15.26
N PRO A 89 10.47 -8.82 -15.52
CA PRO A 89 9.84 -7.64 -16.14
C PRO A 89 9.40 -7.85 -17.60
N HIS A 90 9.87 -8.93 -18.24
CA HIS A 90 9.42 -9.32 -19.57
C HIS A 90 8.08 -10.08 -19.55
N ALA A 91 7.72 -10.70 -18.43
CA ALA A 91 6.48 -11.47 -18.26
C ALA A 91 5.42 -10.71 -17.46
N TYR A 92 5.82 -9.85 -16.52
CA TYR A 92 4.94 -9.09 -15.65
C TYR A 92 5.14 -7.59 -15.79
N ASN A 93 4.08 -6.81 -15.54
CA ASN A 93 4.12 -5.36 -15.65
C ASN A 93 5.10 -4.76 -14.63
N PRO A 94 6.24 -4.18 -15.06
CA PRO A 94 7.25 -3.63 -14.15
C PRO A 94 6.76 -2.39 -13.39
N ASN A 95 5.71 -1.71 -13.86
CA ASN A 95 5.11 -0.59 -13.15
C ASN A 95 4.25 -1.05 -11.96
N LEU A 96 3.71 -2.28 -12.01
CA LEU A 96 2.96 -2.87 -10.90
C LEU A 96 3.92 -3.51 -9.90
N TYR A 97 4.80 -4.38 -10.38
CA TYR A 97 5.79 -5.08 -9.56
C TYR A 97 7.10 -4.27 -9.49
N ALA A 98 6.98 -3.01 -9.06
CA ALA A 98 8.07 -2.04 -9.21
C ALA A 98 9.23 -2.23 -8.23
N VAL A 99 8.99 -2.87 -7.09
CA VAL A 99 9.96 -3.02 -6.00
C VAL A 99 10.13 -4.49 -5.59
N HIS A 100 11.34 -4.85 -5.17
CA HIS A 100 11.63 -6.08 -4.45
C HIS A 100 11.45 -5.85 -2.94
N ILE A 101 10.73 -6.71 -2.24
CA ILE A 101 10.45 -6.56 -0.80
C ILE A 101 11.40 -7.44 -0.01
N ASP A 102 12.22 -6.84 0.86
CA ASP A 102 13.19 -7.55 1.69
C ASP A 102 12.58 -7.91 3.05
N TYR A 103 11.73 -8.94 3.05
CA TYR A 103 10.99 -9.41 4.23
C TYR A 103 11.60 -10.72 4.75
N ASP A 104 11.99 -10.72 6.03
CA ASP A 104 12.47 -11.90 6.75
C ASP A 104 11.43 -12.36 7.79
N SER A 105 10.84 -13.54 7.59
CA SER A 105 9.82 -14.08 8.48
C SER A 105 10.33 -14.39 9.90
N ASN A 106 11.64 -14.42 10.12
CA ASN A 106 12.24 -14.60 11.45
C ASN A 106 12.32 -13.30 12.26
N VAL A 107 12.23 -12.14 11.60
CA VAL A 107 12.22 -10.84 12.28
C VAL A 107 10.84 -10.58 12.90
N ASP A 108 10.84 -9.94 14.08
CA ASP A 108 9.61 -9.47 14.71
C ASP A 108 9.34 -8.02 14.31
N TYR A 109 8.70 -7.86 13.16
CA TYR A 109 8.27 -6.56 12.66
C TYR A 109 7.07 -5.98 13.42
N GLY A 110 6.42 -6.79 14.27
CA GLY A 110 5.22 -6.39 14.99
C GLY A 110 3.94 -6.40 14.16
N LEU A 111 2.81 -6.35 14.86
CA LEU A 111 1.48 -6.54 14.27
C LEU A 111 1.10 -5.48 13.22
N LEU A 112 1.55 -4.23 13.38
CA LEU A 112 1.19 -3.14 12.47
C LEU A 112 1.73 -3.40 11.05
N LEU A 113 3.03 -3.69 10.95
CA LEU A 113 3.66 -4.00 9.68
C LEU A 113 3.05 -5.27 9.08
N GLU A 114 2.92 -6.35 9.87
CA GLU A 114 2.40 -7.62 9.37
C GLU A 114 0.97 -7.46 8.79
N TYR A 115 0.13 -6.69 9.47
CA TYR A 115 -1.20 -6.34 9.00
C TYR A 115 -1.18 -5.53 7.71
N LYS A 116 -0.37 -4.46 7.65
CA LYS A 116 -0.29 -3.60 6.46
C LYS A 116 0.31 -4.34 5.27
N LEU A 117 1.37 -5.11 5.45
CA LEU A 117 1.97 -5.90 4.38
C LEU A 117 0.97 -6.90 3.79
N TYR A 118 0.22 -7.59 4.64
CA TYR A 118 -0.83 -8.51 4.18
C TYR A 118 -1.90 -7.78 3.35
N ASN A 119 -2.38 -6.65 3.86
CA ASN A 119 -3.42 -5.89 3.18
C ASN A 119 -2.93 -5.20 1.92
N PHE A 120 -1.64 -4.86 1.81
CA PHE A 120 -1.03 -4.41 0.57
C PHE A 120 -1.26 -5.44 -0.54
N PHE A 121 -0.96 -6.72 -0.31
CA PHE A 121 -1.19 -7.76 -1.30
C PHE A 121 -2.67 -7.96 -1.62
N ARG A 122 -3.54 -7.97 -0.60
CA ARG A 122 -5.00 -8.07 -0.81
C ARG A 122 -5.56 -6.88 -1.58
N PHE A 123 -5.02 -5.69 -1.36
CA PHE A 123 -5.34 -4.49 -2.11
C PHE A 123 -4.91 -4.63 -3.57
N ILE A 124 -3.71 -5.14 -3.84
CA ILE A 124 -3.24 -5.41 -5.21
C ILE A 124 -4.18 -6.38 -5.93
N GLU A 125 -4.55 -7.49 -5.30
CA GLU A 125 -5.49 -8.46 -5.88
C GLU A 125 -6.87 -7.82 -6.13
N TRP A 126 -7.36 -7.02 -5.18
CA TRP A 126 -8.64 -6.34 -5.29
C TRP A 126 -8.65 -5.27 -6.39
N LYS A 127 -7.60 -4.44 -6.49
CA LYS A 127 -7.51 -3.30 -7.42
C LYS A 127 -7.18 -3.75 -8.84
N TYR A 128 -6.14 -4.58 -8.99
CA TYR A 128 -5.61 -4.98 -10.30
C TYR A 128 -6.17 -6.30 -10.81
N LYS A 129 -7.02 -6.99 -10.02
CA LYS A 129 -7.67 -8.26 -10.38
C LYS A 129 -6.66 -9.35 -10.74
N VAL A 130 -5.49 -9.32 -10.11
CA VAL A 130 -4.48 -10.37 -10.18
C VAL A 130 -4.63 -11.30 -8.99
N HIS A 131 -4.21 -12.55 -9.13
CA HIS A 131 -4.00 -13.45 -8.00
C HIS A 131 -2.51 -13.57 -7.75
N LEU A 132 -2.07 -13.39 -6.51
CA LEU A 132 -0.68 -13.54 -6.09
C LEU A 132 -0.39 -14.95 -5.56
#